data_AF-W2ZU71-F1
#
_entry.id   AF-W2ZU71-F1
#
_cell.length_a   1.000
_cell.length_b   1.000
_cell.length_c   1.000
_cell.angle_alpha   90.00
_cell.angle_beta   90.00
_cell.angle_gamma   90.00
#
_symmetry.space_group_name_H-M   'P 1'
#
loop_
_entity.id
_entity.type
_entity.pdbx_description
1 polymer ?
#
loop_
_entity_poly.entity_id
_entity_poly.type
_entity_poly.pdbx_seq_one_letter_code
_entity_poly.pdbx_strand_id
1 'polypeptide(L)'
;MGLPLVGCASHRLNLAIQQYISEHEALLCQVNELMTQLRTKKNSASLGEYTDLRPVKRNVTRWSSTFKMVKRFVEFKDAVKHVEAVDELMPRAPDCRKLEKLLEDLKALDSECLALQSNKTTLSDVRIMFDGVIKRYPNMAKYLSQDANIVHSPAFESAVVKIMHQERLSRLETAAIASFQVGESSASEPEEANASSFAATLLHAGNKRNYPTANAPQYDSLLFHVPPTNNDCERLFSKATSK
;
A
#
# COMPACT_ATOMS: atom_id res chain seq x y z
N MET A 1 18.74 9.67 20.71
CA MET A 1 17.50 8.87 20.63
C MET A 1 16.90 9.10 19.26
N GLY A 2 16.67 8.04 18.48
CA GLY A 2 16.09 8.13 17.14
C GLY A 2 14.57 8.12 17.22
N LEU A 3 13.91 9.09 16.58
CA LEU A 3 12.46 9.09 16.45
C LEU A 3 12.02 7.87 15.63
N PRO A 4 10.90 7.20 15.99
CA PRO A 4 10.39 6.09 15.21
C PRO A 4 10.02 6.55 13.80
N LEU A 5 10.51 5.83 12.80
CA LEU A 5 10.22 6.10 11.39
C LEU A 5 9.00 5.32 10.92
N VAL A 6 8.18 5.97 10.09
CA VAL A 6 7.07 5.36 9.33
C VAL A 6 7.50 5.25 7.87
N GLY A 7 7.37 4.05 7.30
CA GLY A 7 7.71 3.81 5.91
C GLY A 7 6.73 4.47 4.93
N CYS A 8 7.18 4.83 3.73
CA CYS A 8 6.30 5.38 2.69
C CYS A 8 5.32 4.31 2.16
N ALA A 9 4.02 4.52 2.34
CA ALA A 9 3.00 3.58 1.87
C ALA A 9 2.99 3.46 0.33
N SER A 10 3.11 4.57 -0.41
CA SER A 10 3.22 4.56 -1.88
C SER A 10 4.40 3.72 -2.36
N HIS A 11 5.54 3.81 -1.68
CA HIS A 11 6.71 3.00 -2.02
C HIS A 11 6.46 1.50 -1.80
N ARG A 12 5.86 1.14 -0.65
CA ARG A 12 5.49 -0.25 -0.33
C ARG A 12 4.50 -0.83 -1.35
N LEU A 13 3.47 -0.07 -1.71
CA LEU A 13 2.50 -0.46 -2.72
C LEU A 13 3.15 -0.60 -4.10
N ASN A 14 4.02 0.34 -4.49
CA ASN A 14 4.75 0.25 -5.75
C ASN A 14 5.60 -1.03 -5.83
N LEU A 15 6.32 -1.40 -4.76
CA LEU A 15 7.08 -2.65 -4.73
C LEU A 15 6.18 -3.89 -4.86
N ALA A 16 5.02 -3.88 -4.18
CA ALA A 16 4.03 -4.95 -4.28
C ALA A 16 3.49 -5.10 -5.72
N ILE A 17 3.14 -3.99 -6.37
CA ILE A 17 2.67 -3.97 -7.76
C ILE A 17 3.75 -4.48 -8.71
N GLN A 18 5.01 -4.07 -8.53
CA GLN A 18 6.11 -4.55 -9.37
C GLN A 18 6.32 -6.06 -9.25
N GLN A 19 6.28 -6.60 -8.03
CA GLN A 19 6.34 -8.05 -7.80
C GLN A 19 5.17 -8.76 -8.48
N TYR A 20 3.95 -8.25 -8.34
CA TYR A 20 2.76 -8.83 -8.96
C TYR A 20 2.86 -8.84 -10.50
N ILE A 21 3.30 -7.73 -11.11
CA ILE A 21 3.51 -7.64 -12.57
C ILE A 21 4.56 -8.64 -13.06
N SER A 22 5.61 -8.91 -12.27
CA SER A 22 6.68 -9.85 -12.65
C SER A 22 6.18 -11.27 -12.90
N GLU A 23 5.05 -11.66 -12.29
CA GLU A 23 4.41 -12.97 -12.51
C GLU A 23 3.82 -13.10 -13.93
N HIS A 24 3.62 -11.98 -14.62
CA HIS A 24 3.06 -11.91 -15.97
C HIS A 24 4.12 -11.59 -17.04
N GLU A 25 5.41 -11.61 -16.68
CA GLU A 25 6.48 -11.03 -17.51
C GLU A 25 6.58 -11.67 -18.90
N ALA A 26 6.43 -12.98 -19.02
CA ALA A 26 6.47 -13.66 -20.32
C ALA A 26 5.39 -13.13 -21.29
N LEU A 27 4.17 -12.95 -20.79
CA LEU A 27 3.04 -12.44 -21.56
C LEU A 27 3.21 -10.95 -21.89
N LEU A 28 3.73 -10.17 -20.95
CA LEU A 28 4.03 -8.76 -21.16
C LEU A 28 5.17 -8.54 -22.16
N CYS A 29 6.16 -9.43 -22.18
CA CYS A 29 7.21 -9.46 -23.20
C CYS A 29 6.63 -9.70 -24.59
N GLN A 30 5.74 -10.69 -24.73
CA GLN A 30 5.07 -10.96 -26.01
C GLN A 30 4.29 -9.73 -26.51
N VAL A 31 3.48 -9.11 -25.65
CA VAL A 31 2.73 -7.90 -26.02
C VAL A 31 3.67 -6.74 -26.37
N ASN A 32 4.78 -6.58 -25.64
CA ASN A 32 5.75 -5.52 -25.94
C ASN A 32 6.47 -5.74 -27.28
N GLU A 33 6.73 -6.99 -27.66
CA GLU A 33 7.28 -7.32 -28.98
C GLU A 33 6.25 -7.04 -30.09
N LEU A 34 5.00 -7.48 -29.90
CA LEU A 34 3.89 -7.14 -30.80
C LEU A 34 3.75 -5.62 -30.99
N MET A 35 3.76 -4.86 -29.89
CA MET A 35 3.73 -3.39 -29.92
C MET A 35 4.94 -2.79 -30.63
N THR A 36 6.09 -3.48 -30.64
CA THR A 36 7.28 -3.04 -31.39
C THR A 36 7.06 -3.24 -32.88
N GLN A 37 6.58 -4.41 -33.30
CA GLN A 37 6.33 -4.71 -34.71
C GLN A 37 5.22 -3.84 -35.31
N LEU A 38 4.16 -3.55 -34.53
CA LEU A 38 3.08 -2.67 -34.95
C LEU A 38 3.52 -1.21 -35.16
N ARG A 39 4.66 -0.79 -34.60
CA ARG A 39 5.21 0.56 -34.80
C ARG A 39 6.04 0.71 -36.07
N THR A 40 6.34 -0.38 -36.77
CA THR A 40 7.03 -0.31 -38.06
C THR A 40 6.14 0.42 -39.07
N LYS A 41 6.75 1.14 -40.03
CA LYS A 41 5.99 2.00 -40.96
C LYS A 41 4.89 1.25 -41.71
N LYS A 42 5.18 0.04 -42.20
CA LYS A 42 4.23 -0.80 -42.94
C LYS A 42 3.07 -1.26 -42.05
N ASN A 43 3.38 -1.84 -40.90
CA ASN A 43 2.36 -2.38 -40.00
C ASN A 43 1.52 -1.27 -39.35
N SER A 44 2.13 -0.12 -39.04
CA SER A 44 1.40 1.03 -38.51
C SER A 44 0.46 1.66 -39.53
N ALA A 45 0.78 1.60 -40.83
CA ALA A 45 -0.13 2.03 -41.88
C ALA A 45 -1.32 1.08 -42.00
N SER A 46 -1.04 -0.24 -42.06
CA SER A 46 -2.08 -1.28 -42.09
C SER A 46 -3.00 -1.23 -40.87
N LEU A 47 -2.45 -1.11 -39.65
CA LEU A 47 -3.25 -0.95 -38.44
C LEU A 47 -4.13 0.32 -38.49
N GLY A 48 -3.61 1.39 -39.10
CA GLY A 48 -4.30 2.66 -39.25
C GLY A 48 -5.57 2.60 -40.12
N GLU A 49 -5.73 1.54 -40.92
CA GLU A 49 -6.95 1.31 -41.71
C GLU A 49 -8.11 0.81 -40.83
N TYR A 50 -7.82 0.30 -39.63
CA TYR A 50 -8.80 -0.31 -38.72
C TYR A 50 -8.95 0.44 -37.38
N THR A 51 -8.02 1.33 -37.03
CA THR A 51 -8.09 2.12 -35.80
C THR A 51 -7.20 3.36 -35.84
N ASP A 52 -7.66 4.45 -35.20
CA ASP A 52 -6.84 5.65 -34.96
C ASP A 52 -5.84 5.48 -33.80
N LEU A 53 -5.96 4.39 -33.03
CA LEU A 53 -5.12 4.13 -31.87
C LEU A 53 -3.70 3.72 -32.29
N ARG A 54 -2.70 4.30 -31.61
CA ARG A 54 -1.29 3.99 -31.85
C ARG A 54 -0.76 2.94 -30.88
N PRO A 55 0.14 2.04 -31.28
CA PRO A 55 0.78 1.11 -30.36
C PRO A 55 1.62 1.84 -29.31
N VAL A 56 1.68 1.31 -28.08
CA VAL A 56 2.45 1.87 -26.96
C VAL A 56 3.40 0.80 -26.42
N LYS A 57 4.69 1.09 -26.34
CA LYS A 57 5.66 0.21 -25.68
C LYS A 57 5.73 0.49 -24.19
N ARG A 58 6.04 -0.54 -23.40
CA ARG A 58 6.36 -0.37 -21.98
C ARG A 58 7.83 0.01 -21.77
N ASN A 59 8.08 0.71 -20.68
CA ASN A 59 9.37 0.79 -20.01
C ASN A 59 9.34 -0.17 -18.82
N VAL A 60 10.17 -1.21 -18.86
CA VAL A 60 10.15 -2.32 -17.88
C VAL A 60 10.30 -1.84 -16.44
N THR A 61 11.03 -0.74 -16.20
CA THR A 61 11.26 -0.22 -14.84
C THR A 61 10.08 0.56 -14.26
N ARG A 62 9.06 0.88 -15.08
CA ARG A 62 7.91 1.71 -14.69
C ARG A 62 6.61 0.99 -14.93
N TRP A 63 6.00 0.48 -13.85
CA TRP A 63 4.75 -0.27 -13.92
C TRP A 63 3.60 0.49 -14.61
N SER A 64 3.54 1.82 -14.46
CA SER A 64 2.54 2.67 -15.13
C SER A 64 2.63 2.62 -16.65
N SER A 65 3.82 2.36 -17.21
CA SER A 65 3.98 2.15 -18.65
C SER A 65 3.51 0.77 -19.11
N THR A 66 3.69 -0.26 -18.27
CA THR A 66 3.10 -1.59 -18.47
C THR A 66 1.58 -1.49 -18.48
N PHE A 67 1.00 -0.79 -17.51
CA PHE A 67 -0.45 -0.52 -17.47
C PHE A 67 -0.94 0.13 -18.77
N LYS A 68 -0.28 1.20 -19.23
CA LYS A 68 -0.63 1.89 -20.49
C LYS A 68 -0.54 0.98 -21.71
N MET A 69 0.51 0.14 -21.79
CA MET A 69 0.68 -0.83 -22.88
C MET A 69 -0.43 -1.87 -22.89
N VAL A 70 -0.71 -2.50 -21.74
CA VAL A 70 -1.76 -3.53 -21.62
C VAL A 70 -3.13 -2.93 -21.94
N LYS A 71 -3.43 -1.74 -21.39
CA LYS A 71 -4.65 -1.00 -21.71
C LYS A 71 -4.79 -0.78 -23.22
N ARG A 72 -3.75 -0.24 -23.86
CA ARG A 72 -3.73 0.00 -25.32
C ARG A 72 -3.94 -1.28 -26.11
N PHE A 73 -3.29 -2.37 -25.71
CA PHE A 73 -3.47 -3.66 -26.36
C PHE A 73 -4.93 -4.12 -26.30
N VAL A 74 -5.54 -4.09 -25.12
CA VAL A 74 -6.93 -4.53 -24.94
C VAL A 74 -7.91 -3.65 -25.73
N GLU A 75 -7.65 -2.34 -25.84
CA GLU A 75 -8.49 -1.39 -26.60
C GLU A 75 -8.56 -1.70 -28.11
N PHE A 76 -7.47 -2.20 -28.71
CA PHE A 76 -7.39 -2.35 -30.18
C PHE A 76 -7.04 -3.76 -30.67
N LYS A 77 -7.06 -4.77 -29.78
CA LYS A 77 -6.66 -6.15 -30.11
C LYS A 77 -7.41 -6.75 -31.30
N ASP A 78 -8.65 -6.31 -31.55
CA ASP A 78 -9.44 -6.78 -32.69
C ASP A 78 -8.99 -6.14 -34.00
N ALA A 79 -8.59 -4.86 -33.98
CA ALA A 79 -7.96 -4.20 -35.13
C ALA A 79 -6.61 -4.85 -35.49
N VAL A 80 -5.83 -5.26 -34.48
CA VAL A 80 -4.53 -5.91 -34.68
C VAL A 80 -4.66 -7.23 -35.46
N LYS A 81 -5.78 -7.96 -35.34
CA LYS A 81 -6.01 -9.22 -36.08
C LYS A 81 -6.02 -9.05 -37.60
N HIS A 82 -6.25 -7.83 -38.10
CA HIS A 82 -6.22 -7.54 -39.53
C HIS A 82 -4.81 -7.29 -40.08
N VAL A 83 -3.79 -7.18 -39.21
CA VAL A 83 -2.40 -6.97 -39.61
C VAL A 83 -1.70 -8.32 -39.74
N GLU A 84 -1.78 -8.94 -40.92
CA GLU A 84 -1.24 -10.29 -41.19
C GLU A 84 0.22 -10.47 -40.76
N ALA A 85 1.05 -9.43 -40.92
CA ALA A 85 2.48 -9.46 -40.62
C ALA A 85 2.81 -9.69 -39.13
N VAL A 86 1.83 -9.58 -38.22
CA VAL A 86 2.03 -9.79 -36.78
C VAL A 86 1.18 -10.92 -36.19
N ASP A 87 0.55 -11.74 -37.04
CA ASP A 87 -0.36 -12.81 -36.59
C ASP A 87 0.34 -13.82 -35.67
N GLU A 88 1.57 -14.21 -36.00
CA GLU A 88 2.39 -15.11 -35.16
C GLU A 88 2.71 -14.54 -33.77
N LEU A 89 2.70 -13.21 -33.62
CA LEU A 89 2.97 -12.52 -32.35
C LEU A 89 1.70 -12.27 -31.53
N MET A 90 0.53 -12.49 -32.10
CA MET A 90 -0.74 -12.24 -31.43
C MET A 90 -0.91 -13.19 -30.24
N PRO A 91 -1.17 -12.67 -29.02
CA PRO A 91 -1.49 -13.51 -27.87
C PRO A 91 -2.72 -14.38 -28.16
N ARG A 92 -2.64 -15.67 -27.81
CA ARG A 92 -3.76 -16.61 -28.00
C ARG A 92 -4.96 -16.20 -27.15
N ALA A 93 -6.14 -16.70 -27.48
CA ALA A 93 -7.38 -16.37 -26.76
C ALA A 93 -7.30 -16.53 -25.22
N PRO A 94 -6.69 -17.59 -24.65
CA PRO A 94 -6.50 -17.70 -23.20
C PRO A 94 -5.61 -16.59 -22.61
N ASP A 95 -4.57 -16.19 -23.33
CA ASP A 95 -3.64 -15.17 -22.88
C ASP A 95 -4.21 -13.76 -23.05
N CYS A 96 -5.04 -13.52 -24.07
CA CYS A 96 -5.87 -12.32 -24.16
C CYS A 96 -6.76 -12.16 -22.93
N ARG A 97 -7.42 -13.23 -22.46
CA ARG A 97 -8.23 -13.18 -21.22
C ARG A 97 -7.40 -12.91 -19.98
N LYS A 98 -6.17 -13.43 -19.91
CA LYS A 98 -5.24 -13.09 -18.82
C LYS A 98 -4.85 -11.62 -18.84
N LEU A 99 -4.61 -11.03 -20.02
CA LEU A 99 -4.30 -9.61 -20.17
C LEU A 99 -5.47 -8.70 -19.78
N GLU A 100 -6.70 -9.10 -20.11
CA GLU A 100 -7.91 -8.39 -19.68
C GLU A 100 -8.05 -8.43 -18.16
N LYS A 101 -7.87 -9.60 -17.55
CA LYS A 101 -7.88 -9.72 -16.08
C LYS A 101 -6.78 -8.87 -15.44
N LEU A 102 -5.56 -8.93 -15.97
CA LEU A 102 -4.44 -8.12 -15.51
C LEU A 102 -4.75 -6.62 -15.64
N LEU A 103 -5.41 -6.19 -16.71
CA LEU A 103 -5.82 -4.80 -16.86
C LEU A 103 -6.78 -4.36 -15.75
N GLU A 104 -7.77 -5.19 -15.41
CA GLU A 104 -8.70 -4.89 -14.31
C GLU A 104 -8.00 -4.85 -12.96
N ASP A 105 -7.09 -5.79 -12.70
CA ASP A 105 -6.31 -5.81 -11.46
C ASP A 105 -5.39 -4.57 -11.36
N LEU A 106 -4.75 -4.15 -12.46
CA LEU A 106 -3.95 -2.92 -12.50
C LEU A 106 -4.78 -1.64 -12.34
N LYS A 107 -6.02 -1.58 -12.86
CA LYS A 107 -6.94 -0.46 -12.62
C LYS A 107 -7.28 -0.33 -11.14
N ALA A 108 -7.58 -1.46 -10.49
CA ALA A 108 -7.85 -1.47 -9.05
C ALA A 108 -6.64 -0.97 -8.26
N LEU A 109 -5.44 -1.47 -8.56
CA LEU A 109 -4.20 -1.06 -7.89
C LEU A 109 -3.81 0.40 -8.14
N ASP A 110 -4.09 0.94 -9.34
CA ASP A 110 -3.92 2.37 -9.65
C ASP A 110 -4.85 3.23 -8.80
N SER A 111 -6.09 2.79 -8.55
CA SER A 111 -7.02 3.50 -7.68
C SER A 111 -6.52 3.58 -6.23
N GLU A 112 -5.89 2.51 -5.73
CA GLU A 112 -5.23 2.51 -4.41
C GLU A 112 -4.07 3.50 -4.39
N CYS A 113 -3.26 3.56 -5.44
CA CYS A 113 -2.14 4.52 -5.54
C CYS A 113 -2.65 5.97 -5.52
N LEU A 114 -3.76 6.27 -6.21
CA LEU A 114 -4.37 7.60 -6.21
C LEU A 114 -4.95 7.96 -4.83
N ALA A 115 -5.58 7.01 -4.15
CA ALA A 115 -6.07 7.20 -2.80
C ALA A 115 -4.92 7.48 -1.81
N LEU A 116 -3.80 6.77 -1.90
CA LEU A 116 -2.61 7.04 -1.08
C LEU A 116 -2.02 8.44 -1.33
N GLN A 117 -2.16 8.99 -2.53
CA GLN A 117 -1.65 10.34 -2.83
C GLN A 117 -2.48 11.47 -2.22
N SER A 118 -3.66 11.19 -1.67
CA SER A 118 -4.50 12.18 -1.01
C SER A 118 -3.89 12.62 0.33
N ASN A 119 -3.81 13.94 0.54
CA ASN A 119 -3.37 14.52 1.82
C ASN A 119 -4.33 14.22 3.00
N LYS A 120 -5.49 13.63 2.72
CA LYS A 120 -6.48 13.24 3.74
C LYS A 120 -6.32 11.79 4.21
N THR A 121 -5.49 11.00 3.54
CA THR A 121 -5.32 9.57 3.84
C THR A 121 -4.50 9.43 5.12
N THR A 122 -5.05 8.75 6.10
CA THR A 122 -4.42 8.49 7.39
C THR A 122 -3.69 7.13 7.42
N LEU A 123 -2.87 6.88 8.44
CA LEU A 123 -2.26 5.55 8.63
C LEU A 123 -3.29 4.44 8.84
N SER A 124 -4.41 4.75 9.50
CA SER A 124 -5.53 3.82 9.63
C SER A 124 -6.15 3.48 8.27
N ASP A 125 -6.40 4.47 7.42
CA ASP A 125 -6.91 4.24 6.06
C ASP A 125 -5.94 3.36 5.25
N VAL A 126 -4.63 3.64 5.32
CA VAL A 126 -3.61 2.82 4.66
C VAL A 126 -3.64 1.38 5.13
N ARG A 127 -3.83 1.13 6.43
CA ARG A 127 -3.92 -0.23 6.96
C ARG A 127 -5.13 -0.96 6.36
N ILE A 128 -6.30 -0.31 6.36
CA ILE A 128 -7.53 -0.85 5.76
C ILE A 128 -7.33 -1.16 4.27
N MET A 129 -6.76 -0.22 3.52
CA MET A 129 -6.46 -0.38 2.09
C MET A 129 -5.52 -1.55 1.86
N PHE A 130 -4.40 -1.61 2.58
CA PHE A 130 -3.42 -2.70 2.43
C PHE A 130 -3.99 -4.06 2.80
N ASP A 131 -4.82 -4.16 3.84
CA ASP A 131 -5.49 -5.43 4.18
C ASP A 131 -6.49 -5.85 3.11
N GLY A 132 -7.22 -4.89 2.53
CA GLY A 132 -8.08 -5.12 1.37
C GLY A 132 -7.29 -5.62 0.14
N VAL A 133 -6.15 -4.99 -0.15
CA VAL A 133 -5.24 -5.40 -1.23
C VAL A 133 -4.68 -6.79 -0.98
N ILE A 134 -4.22 -7.10 0.24
CA ILE A 134 -3.70 -8.43 0.61
C ILE A 134 -4.80 -9.49 0.47
N LYS A 135 -6.02 -9.19 0.90
CA LYS A 135 -7.15 -10.11 0.78
C LYS A 135 -7.42 -10.50 -0.68
N ARG A 136 -7.27 -9.55 -1.60
CA ARG A 136 -7.46 -9.77 -3.05
C ARG A 136 -6.23 -10.35 -3.74
N TYR A 137 -5.04 -9.95 -3.30
CA TYR A 137 -3.73 -10.31 -3.87
C TYR A 137 -2.78 -10.78 -2.76
N PRO A 138 -2.91 -12.04 -2.27
CA PRO A 138 -2.19 -12.51 -1.09
C PRO A 138 -0.66 -12.43 -1.20
N ASN A 139 -0.11 -12.55 -2.41
CA ASN A 139 1.33 -12.42 -2.67
C ASN A 139 1.89 -11.02 -2.34
N MET A 140 1.04 -9.98 -2.32
CA MET A 140 1.45 -8.62 -1.95
C MET A 140 1.74 -8.44 -0.45
N ALA A 141 1.33 -9.39 0.40
CA ALA A 141 1.58 -9.35 1.85
C ALA A 141 3.07 -9.17 2.19
N LYS A 142 3.97 -9.66 1.34
CA LYS A 142 5.43 -9.50 1.47
C LYS A 142 5.88 -8.05 1.70
N TYR A 143 5.15 -7.07 1.14
CA TYR A 143 5.46 -5.65 1.28
C TYR A 143 4.40 -4.88 2.08
N LEU A 144 3.16 -5.37 2.08
CA LEU A 144 1.99 -4.65 2.62
C LEU A 144 1.59 -5.08 4.04
N SER A 145 2.03 -6.26 4.50
CA SER A 145 1.74 -6.72 5.87
C SER A 145 2.29 -5.73 6.90
N GLN A 146 1.62 -5.62 8.06
CA GLN A 146 2.11 -4.83 9.19
C GLN A 146 3.48 -5.33 9.69
N ASP A 147 3.76 -6.63 9.51
CA ASP A 147 4.99 -7.30 9.94
C ASP A 147 5.96 -7.55 8.77
N ALA A 148 5.74 -6.90 7.61
CA ALA A 148 6.63 -7.04 6.48
C ALA A 148 8.04 -6.51 6.82
N ASN A 149 9.09 -7.18 6.33
CA ASN A 149 10.49 -6.81 6.63
C ASN A 149 10.86 -5.35 6.24
N ILE A 150 10.10 -4.72 5.35
CA ILE A 150 10.27 -3.32 4.94
C ILE A 150 9.75 -2.32 5.99
N VAL A 151 8.95 -2.77 6.95
CA VAL A 151 8.40 -1.92 8.01
C VAL A 151 9.47 -1.69 9.07
N HIS A 152 9.89 -0.42 9.22
CA HIS A 152 10.98 -0.06 10.12
C HIS A 152 10.60 -0.17 11.61
N SER A 153 9.39 0.28 11.96
CA SER A 153 8.91 0.31 13.34
C SER A 153 7.52 -0.33 13.44
N PRO A 154 7.38 -1.68 13.30
CA PRO A 154 6.07 -2.33 13.25
C PRO A 154 5.20 -2.05 14.49
N ALA A 155 5.79 -2.10 15.68
CA ALA A 155 5.09 -1.80 16.93
C ALA A 155 4.61 -0.34 17.01
N PHE A 156 5.37 0.61 16.44
CA PHE A 156 4.97 2.02 16.40
C PHE A 156 3.83 2.24 15.38
N GLU A 157 3.98 1.76 14.14
CA GLU A 157 2.92 1.88 13.13
C GLU A 157 1.61 1.24 13.61
N SER A 158 1.69 0.06 14.23
CA SER A 158 0.53 -0.62 14.81
C SER A 158 -0.09 0.16 15.97
N ALA A 159 0.73 0.72 16.87
CA ALA A 159 0.24 1.53 18.00
C ALA A 159 -0.51 2.77 17.54
N VAL A 160 0.00 3.47 16.51
CA VAL A 160 -0.66 4.65 15.93
C VAL A 160 -2.03 4.28 15.38
N VAL A 161 -2.12 3.22 14.57
CA VAL A 161 -3.40 2.74 14.02
C VAL A 161 -4.39 2.38 15.13
N LYS A 162 -3.94 1.66 16.17
CA LYS A 162 -4.78 1.28 17.31
C LYS A 162 -5.30 2.47 18.10
N ILE A 163 -4.50 3.50 18.30
CA ILE A 163 -4.93 4.74 18.96
C ILE A 163 -6.07 5.42 18.17
N MET A 164 -5.95 5.48 16.84
CA MET A 164 -6.99 6.05 15.98
C MET A 164 -8.32 5.29 16.09
N HIS A 165 -8.28 3.98 16.36
CA HIS A 165 -9.45 3.13 16.59
C HIS A 165 -9.89 3.00 18.05
N GLN A 166 -9.22 3.68 18.99
CA GLN A 166 -9.45 3.55 20.45
C GLN A 166 -9.30 2.11 20.95
N GLU A 167 -8.37 1.36 20.36
CA GLU A 167 -8.07 -0.02 20.72
C GLU A 167 -7.03 -0.11 21.85
N ARG A 168 -6.99 -1.27 22.52
CA ARG A 168 -6.02 -1.53 23.59
C ARG A 168 -4.64 -1.83 22.99
N LEU A 169 -3.62 -1.14 23.53
CA LEU A 169 -2.23 -1.35 23.14
C LEU A 169 -1.60 -2.54 23.87
N SER A 170 -0.72 -3.24 23.15
CA SER A 170 0.19 -4.23 23.73
C SER A 170 1.35 -3.57 24.47
N ARG A 171 2.08 -4.32 25.30
CA ARG A 171 3.26 -3.79 26.01
C ARG A 171 4.33 -3.23 25.06
N LEU A 172 4.53 -3.89 23.92
CA LEU A 172 5.50 -3.46 22.90
C LEU A 172 5.02 -2.16 22.21
N GLU A 173 3.73 -2.08 21.89
CA GLU A 173 3.12 -0.88 21.31
C GLU A 173 3.21 0.31 22.27
N THR A 174 2.83 0.12 23.55
CA THR A 174 2.95 1.16 24.58
C THR A 174 4.38 1.65 24.73
N ALA A 175 5.36 0.73 24.75
CA ALA A 175 6.77 1.11 24.81
C ALA A 175 7.22 1.89 23.58
N ALA A 176 6.72 1.55 22.38
CA ALA A 176 7.08 2.19 21.12
C ALA A 176 6.60 3.65 21.00
N ILE A 177 5.53 4.02 21.70
CA ILE A 177 4.97 5.38 21.70
C ILE A 177 5.15 6.12 23.02
N ALA A 178 5.92 5.57 23.96
CA ALA A 178 6.07 6.12 25.32
C ALA A 178 6.52 7.59 25.32
N SER A 179 7.34 8.00 24.34
CA SER A 179 7.79 9.39 24.18
C SER A 179 6.68 10.38 23.79
N PHE A 180 5.50 9.89 23.42
CA PHE A 180 4.33 10.68 23.02
C PHE A 180 3.23 10.68 24.08
N GLN A 181 3.46 10.10 25.25
CA GLN A 181 2.49 10.13 26.35
C GLN A 181 2.44 11.54 26.96
N VAL A 182 1.22 12.08 27.15
CA VAL A 182 0.96 13.39 27.74
C VAL A 182 0.28 13.18 29.09
N GLY A 183 0.90 13.71 30.16
CA GLY A 183 0.46 13.51 31.55
C GLY A 183 1.62 13.00 32.42
N GLU A 184 1.84 13.64 33.57
CA GLU A 184 3.07 13.59 34.38
C GLU A 184 3.65 12.19 34.60
N SER A 185 4.91 12.05 34.18
CA SER A 185 5.89 11.20 34.85
C SER A 185 6.17 11.76 36.25
N SER A 186 5.23 11.63 37.19
CA SER A 186 5.56 11.73 38.61
C SER A 186 6.11 10.37 39.04
N ALA A 187 7.43 10.23 38.95
CA ALA A 187 8.15 9.32 39.82
C ALA A 187 7.96 9.83 41.25
N SER A 188 6.91 9.38 41.94
CA SER A 188 6.79 9.55 43.38
C SER A 188 7.37 8.32 44.07
N GLU A 189 8.38 8.56 44.91
CA GLU A 189 8.88 7.64 45.93
C GLU A 189 7.73 7.10 46.80
N PRO A 190 7.90 5.92 47.41
CA PRO A 190 6.82 5.28 48.16
C PRO A 190 6.61 5.99 49.50
N GLU A 191 5.55 6.79 49.62
CA GLU A 191 5.06 7.24 50.93
C GLU A 191 4.16 6.20 51.59
N GLU A 192 4.38 6.08 52.90
CA GLU A 192 4.01 4.98 53.78
C GLU A 192 2.50 4.75 53.97
N ALA A 193 2.23 3.50 54.33
CA ALA A 193 0.94 2.92 54.62
C ALA A 193 0.08 3.73 55.60
N ASN A 194 -1.23 3.78 55.32
CA ASN A 194 -2.21 3.93 56.38
C ASN A 194 -3.41 2.99 56.19
N ALA A 195 -3.86 2.44 57.32
CA ALA A 195 -4.55 1.17 57.46
C ALA A 195 -5.87 1.04 56.66
N SER A 196 -5.94 0.01 55.82
CA SER A 196 -7.16 -0.42 55.13
C SER A 196 -7.92 -1.44 55.99
N SER A 197 -9.09 -1.03 56.49
CA SER A 197 -10.09 -1.86 57.17
C SER A 197 -10.41 -3.17 56.42
N PHE A 198 -10.64 -4.25 57.17
CA PHE A 198 -11.02 -5.60 56.69
C PHE A 198 -12.22 -5.59 55.73
N ALA A 199 -13.09 -4.57 55.81
CA ALA A 199 -14.21 -4.38 54.89
C ALA A 199 -13.77 -4.02 53.45
N ALA A 200 -12.63 -3.34 53.27
CA ALA A 200 -12.12 -2.97 51.95
C ALA A 200 -11.58 -4.19 51.17
N THR A 201 -11.02 -5.19 51.87
CA THR A 201 -10.50 -6.42 51.25
C THR A 201 -11.63 -7.31 50.69
N LEU A 202 -12.79 -7.34 51.35
CA LEU A 202 -13.94 -8.15 50.92
C LEU A 202 -14.69 -7.55 49.73
N LEU A 203 -14.69 -6.22 49.57
CA LEU A 203 -15.36 -5.56 48.44
C LEU A 203 -14.59 -5.68 47.12
N HIS A 204 -13.25 -5.87 47.16
CA HIS A 204 -12.44 -6.10 45.96
C HIS A 204 -12.50 -7.54 45.43
N ALA A 205 -12.88 -8.52 46.25
CA ALA A 205 -13.01 -9.91 45.80
C ALA A 205 -14.31 -10.18 45.01
N GLY A 206 -15.32 -9.31 45.13
CA GLY A 206 -16.69 -9.60 44.67
C GLY A 206 -17.18 -8.89 43.40
N ASN A 207 -16.49 -7.87 42.88
CA ASN A 207 -17.03 -7.03 41.79
C ASN A 207 -16.12 -7.00 40.55
N LYS A 208 -16.33 -7.96 39.64
CA LYS A 208 -16.01 -7.76 38.21
C LYS A 208 -17.06 -6.84 37.59
N ARG A 209 -17.00 -5.54 37.89
CA ARG A 209 -17.68 -4.50 37.12
C ARG A 209 -16.63 -3.71 36.35
N ASN A 210 -16.66 -3.84 35.04
CA ASN A 210 -15.88 -3.03 34.10
C ASN A 210 -16.26 -1.55 34.29
N TYR A 211 -15.45 -0.82 35.03
CA TYR A 211 -15.40 0.63 34.92
C TYR A 211 -14.59 0.99 33.66
N PRO A 212 -15.02 1.98 32.85
CA PRO A 212 -14.11 2.64 31.92
C PRO A 212 -12.96 3.20 32.77
N THR A 213 -11.74 2.77 32.51
CA THR A 213 -10.57 3.21 33.26
C THR A 213 -10.44 4.73 33.15
N ALA A 214 -10.71 5.44 34.25
CA ALA A 214 -10.58 6.89 34.37
C ALA A 214 -9.13 7.41 34.20
N ASN A 215 -8.16 6.51 34.01
CA ASN A 215 -6.74 6.80 33.81
C ASN A 215 -6.22 6.13 32.52
N ALA A 216 -6.93 6.26 31.41
CA ALA A 216 -6.33 5.90 30.11
C ALA A 216 -5.20 6.90 29.81
N PRO A 217 -3.99 6.44 29.47
CA PRO A 217 -2.90 7.34 29.10
C PRO A 217 -3.34 8.20 27.92
N GLN A 218 -3.20 9.51 28.06
CA GLN A 218 -3.44 10.45 26.97
C GLN A 218 -2.17 10.52 26.12
N TYR A 219 -2.33 10.51 24.79
CA TYR A 219 -1.21 10.61 23.86
C TYR A 219 -1.29 11.91 23.07
N ASP A 220 -0.13 12.38 22.61
CA ASP A 220 0.04 13.60 21.83
C ASP A 220 -0.83 13.56 20.56
N SER A 221 -1.46 14.69 20.25
CA SER A 221 -2.30 14.84 19.05
C SER A 221 -1.52 14.62 17.75
N LEU A 222 -0.18 14.77 17.78
CA LEU A 222 0.70 14.50 16.66
C LEU A 222 0.57 13.07 16.12
N LEU A 223 0.26 12.08 16.97
CA LEU A 223 0.09 10.69 16.52
C LEU A 223 -1.09 10.52 15.54
N PHE A 224 -2.11 11.38 15.61
CA PHE A 224 -3.26 11.34 14.69
C PHE A 224 -2.97 11.99 13.33
N HIS A 225 -1.84 12.68 13.20
CA HIS A 225 -1.46 13.43 12.00
C HIS A 225 -0.19 12.91 11.33
N VAL A 226 0.30 11.73 11.71
CA VAL A 226 1.45 11.10 11.07
C VAL A 226 1.11 10.78 9.61
N PRO A 227 1.79 11.41 8.62
CA PRO A 227 1.46 11.19 7.22
C PRO A 227 1.91 9.79 6.78
N PRO A 228 1.05 8.98 6.13
CA PRO A 228 1.43 7.65 5.64
C PRO A 228 2.36 7.69 4.43
N THR A 229 2.37 8.81 3.72
CA THR A 229 3.16 9.07 2.52
C THR A 229 3.59 10.51 2.54
N ASN A 230 4.89 10.76 2.67
CA ASN A 230 5.40 12.11 2.46
C ASN A 230 5.63 12.31 0.95
N ASN A 231 4.57 12.76 0.26
CA ASN A 231 4.63 13.11 -1.16
C ASN A 231 5.63 14.24 -1.45
N ASP A 232 5.93 15.09 -0.46
CA ASP A 232 6.93 16.15 -0.61
C ASP A 232 8.34 15.56 -0.67
N CYS A 233 8.63 14.55 0.17
CA CYS A 233 9.88 13.78 0.08
C CYS A 233 9.98 13.03 -1.26
N GLU A 234 8.93 12.32 -1.69
CA GLU A 234 8.91 11.61 -2.99
C GLU A 234 9.12 12.57 -4.18
N ARG A 235 8.49 13.76 -4.16
CA ARG A 235 8.69 14.80 -5.19
C ARG A 235 10.11 15.37 -5.15
N LEU A 236 10.69 15.53 -3.95
CA LEU A 236 12.08 15.96 -3.78
C LEU A 236 13.05 14.93 -4.39
N PHE A 237 12.87 13.65 -4.07
CA PHE A 237 13.74 12.57 -4.58
C PHE A 237 13.53 12.32 -6.08
N SER A 238 12.29 12.41 -6.59
CA SER A 238 11.99 12.28 -8.02
C SER A 238 12.67 13.37 -8.86
N LYS A 239 12.77 14.60 -8.32
CA LYS A 239 13.50 15.71 -8.96
C LYS A 239 15.02 15.51 -8.91
N ALA A 240 15.55 14.82 -7.89
CA ALA A 240 16.99 14.57 -7.75
C ALA A 240 17.50 13.48 -8.73
N THR A 241 16.65 12.53 -9.12
CA THR A 241 16.97 11.47 -10.11
C THR A 241 16.78 11.88 -11.58
N SER A 242 16.37 13.13 -11.85
CA SER A 242 16.27 13.68 -13.20
C SER A 242 17.43 14.65 -13.45
N LYS A 243 18.65 14.14 -13.49
CA LYS A 243 19.83 14.80 -14.07
C LYS A 243 20.63 13.79 -14.87
#